data_AF-A0A7M2XKU1-F1
#
_entry.id   AF-A0A7M2XKU1-F1
#
_cell.length_a   1.000
_cell.length_b   1.000
_cell.length_c   1.000
_cell.angle_alpha   90.00
_cell.angle_beta   90.00
_cell.angle_gamma   90.00
#
_symmetry.space_group_name_H-M   'P 1'
#
loop_
_entity.id
_entity.type
_entity.pdbx_description
1 polymer ?
#
loop_
_entity_poly.entity_id
_entity_poly.type
_entity_poly.pdbx_seq_one_letter_code
_entity_poly.pdbx_strand_id
1 'polypeptide(L)'
;MRERVLVAGLCVVAALAGGCATDPPPRAPGLQGTTTSLPLPENARMLESSVATPPAPDCGDPTASLPPNPNATGPAIDRIRTRGRLIVGLDTGSNLMSYRDTATGRITGFDVDIAREIARDLLGDPDLVDYRILSSAEREKALQDSTVDIVAKTMSITCARREKVDFSTEYFRAQQRVLVVRGSDIRSAADLAGRRVCIVEGTTSLLRMREVQPSASILTVPSWADCLVVLQQQQVDAVSTDDTILAGLASQDPYLELVGPSLGSEPYGIGIRLGSDELVRFVNATLERIRSDGTWTALYEKYLRVLGPTPSPPTPNYRK
;
A
#
# COMPACT_ATOMS: atom_id res chain seq x y z
N MET A 1 -27.86 43.04 -108.74
CA MET A 1 -28.00 41.66 -109.25
C MET A 1 -28.53 40.81 -108.10
N ARG A 2 -29.80 40.32 -108.24
CA ARG A 2 -30.50 39.22 -107.52
C ARG A 2 -30.52 39.23 -105.96
N GLU A 3 -31.64 39.57 -105.32
CA GLU A 3 -32.84 38.74 -104.94
C GLU A 3 -32.76 38.29 -103.47
N ARG A 4 -33.62 38.83 -102.57
CA ARG A 4 -34.80 38.20 -101.90
C ARG A 4 -34.42 37.12 -100.85
N VAL A 5 -34.97 36.96 -99.63
CA VAL A 5 -36.11 37.51 -98.86
C VAL A 5 -36.17 36.76 -97.47
N LEU A 6 -36.66 37.42 -96.39
CA LEU A 6 -37.31 36.91 -95.13
C LEU A 6 -36.55 35.91 -94.19
N VAL A 7 -36.66 35.86 -92.84
CA VAL A 7 -37.79 35.82 -91.87
C VAL A 7 -37.26 36.15 -90.45
N ALA A 8 -38.13 36.68 -89.59
CA ALA A 8 -38.01 37.07 -88.18
C ALA A 8 -37.73 35.94 -87.15
N GLY A 9 -37.39 36.32 -85.91
CA GLY A 9 -37.45 35.42 -84.75
C GLY A 9 -36.96 36.01 -83.43
N LEU A 10 -37.90 36.37 -82.56
CA LEU A 10 -37.72 36.84 -81.17
C LEU A 10 -37.15 35.70 -80.28
N CYS A 11 -36.08 35.92 -79.51
CA CYS A 11 -35.68 35.01 -78.42
C CYS A 11 -35.50 35.75 -77.09
N VAL A 12 -36.24 35.24 -76.11
CA VAL A 12 -36.38 35.70 -74.72
C VAL A 12 -35.13 35.36 -73.90
N VAL A 13 -34.73 36.28 -73.03
CA VAL A 13 -33.67 36.15 -72.02
C VAL A 13 -34.19 35.39 -70.80
N ALA A 14 -33.46 34.37 -70.35
CA ALA A 14 -33.60 33.81 -69.00
C ALA A 14 -32.22 33.42 -68.45
N ALA A 15 -31.65 34.28 -67.61
CA ALA A 15 -30.43 34.01 -66.85
C ALA A 15 -30.83 33.35 -65.52
N LEU A 16 -30.46 32.08 -65.33
CA LEU A 16 -30.64 31.36 -64.07
C LEU A 16 -29.44 31.62 -63.15
N ALA A 17 -29.69 32.33 -62.04
CA ALA A 17 -28.77 32.42 -60.92
C ALA A 17 -28.98 31.20 -60.00
N GLY A 18 -28.04 30.25 -60.03
CA GLY A 18 -28.00 29.14 -59.08
C GLY A 18 -27.33 29.57 -57.78
N GLY A 19 -28.12 29.72 -56.72
CA GLY A 19 -27.60 29.92 -55.35
C GLY A 19 -27.09 28.60 -54.77
N CYS A 20 -25.84 28.60 -54.29
CA CYS A 20 -25.31 27.49 -53.48
C CYS A 20 -25.84 27.63 -52.05
N ALA A 21 -26.74 26.73 -51.65
CA ALA A 21 -27.07 26.52 -50.25
C ALA A 21 -25.89 25.79 -49.58
N THR A 22 -25.26 26.43 -48.60
CA THR A 22 -24.28 25.79 -47.72
C THR A 22 -25.05 25.07 -46.61
N ASP A 23 -25.17 23.75 -46.70
CA ASP A 23 -25.64 22.96 -45.56
C ASP A 23 -24.64 23.11 -44.40
N PRO A 24 -25.09 23.37 -43.16
CA PRO A 24 -24.20 23.36 -42.01
C PRO A 24 -23.62 21.95 -41.83
N PRO A 25 -22.34 21.83 -41.41
CA PRO A 25 -21.72 20.53 -41.21
C PRO A 25 -22.53 19.71 -40.20
N PRO A 26 -22.60 18.37 -40.38
CA PRO A 26 -23.31 17.52 -39.45
C PRO A 26 -22.75 17.76 -38.04
N ARG A 27 -23.64 18.07 -37.08
CA ARG A 27 -23.25 18.14 -35.67
C ARG A 27 -22.58 16.82 -35.33
N ALA A 28 -21.34 16.89 -34.84
CA ALA A 28 -20.71 15.77 -34.17
C ALA A 28 -21.73 15.21 -33.15
N PRO A 29 -21.88 13.88 -33.05
CA PRO A 29 -22.70 13.30 -31.99
C PRO A 29 -22.28 13.95 -30.68
N GLY A 30 -23.20 14.64 -30.02
CA GLY A 30 -22.91 15.19 -28.71
C GLY A 30 -22.41 14.02 -27.87
N LEU A 31 -21.21 14.15 -27.30
CA LEU A 31 -20.79 13.25 -26.25
C LEU A 31 -21.85 13.36 -25.16
N GLN A 32 -22.82 12.45 -25.17
CA GLN A 32 -23.64 12.14 -24.02
C GLN A 32 -22.74 11.40 -23.03
N GLY A 33 -21.70 12.10 -22.57
CA GLY A 33 -21.02 11.72 -21.35
C GLY A 33 -22.00 12.04 -20.25
N THR A 34 -22.77 11.05 -19.82
CA THR A 34 -23.02 10.90 -18.39
C THR A 34 -21.68 11.18 -17.73
N THR A 35 -21.59 12.15 -16.81
CA THR A 35 -20.39 12.34 -15.99
C THR A 35 -20.17 11.03 -15.25
N THR A 36 -19.41 10.13 -15.87
CA THR A 36 -19.08 8.82 -15.31
C THR A 36 -18.21 9.13 -14.12
N SER A 37 -18.66 8.76 -12.93
CA SER A 37 -17.81 8.69 -11.76
C SER A 37 -16.46 8.07 -12.17
N LEU A 38 -15.35 8.67 -11.74
CA LEU A 38 -14.03 8.13 -12.03
C LEU A 38 -14.00 6.64 -11.64
N PRO A 39 -13.38 5.77 -12.46
CA PRO A 39 -13.31 4.36 -12.14
C PRO A 39 -12.56 4.17 -10.82
N LEU A 40 -13.06 3.25 -10.00
CA LEU A 40 -12.34 2.79 -8.82
C LEU A 40 -11.25 1.80 -9.22
N PRO A 41 -10.19 1.65 -8.39
CA PRO A 41 -9.20 0.59 -8.56
C PRO A 41 -9.85 -0.79 -8.64
N GLU A 42 -9.20 -1.72 -9.33
CA GLU A 42 -9.66 -3.10 -9.39
C GLU A 42 -9.78 -3.69 -7.97
N ASN A 43 -10.86 -4.43 -7.72
CA ASN A 43 -11.19 -4.99 -6.40
C ASN A 43 -11.47 -3.97 -5.29
N ALA A 44 -11.60 -2.68 -5.61
CA ALA A 44 -12.08 -1.69 -4.65
C ALA A 44 -13.55 -1.92 -4.30
N ARG A 45 -13.91 -1.82 -3.02
CA ARG A 45 -15.26 -2.09 -2.51
C ARG A 45 -15.63 -1.13 -1.40
N MET A 46 -16.84 -0.59 -1.45
CA MET A 46 -17.42 0.07 -0.29
C MET A 46 -17.87 -0.99 0.71
N LEU A 47 -17.39 -0.90 1.95
CA LEU A 47 -17.83 -1.77 3.02
C LEU A 47 -19.09 -1.20 3.67
N GLU A 48 -20.09 -2.05 3.84
CA GLU A 48 -21.27 -1.70 4.64
C GLU A 48 -20.88 -1.59 6.12
N SER A 49 -21.42 -0.55 6.79
CA SER A 49 -21.11 -0.21 8.19
C SER A 49 -21.63 -1.23 9.22
N SER A 50 -22.20 -2.36 8.82
CA SER A 50 -23.00 -3.23 9.69
C SER A 50 -22.28 -4.47 10.26
N VAL A 51 -21.03 -4.73 9.87
CA VAL A 51 -20.33 -5.95 10.34
C VAL A 51 -19.59 -5.66 11.65
N ALA A 52 -20.15 -6.15 12.75
CA ALA A 52 -19.47 -6.19 14.04
C ALA A 52 -18.15 -6.98 13.90
N THR A 53 -17.04 -6.36 14.29
CA THR A 53 -15.74 -7.03 14.36
C THR A 53 -15.76 -8.02 15.53
N PRO A 54 -15.44 -9.31 15.33
CA PRO A 54 -15.29 -10.25 16.44
C PRO A 54 -14.22 -9.74 17.43
N PRO A 55 -14.39 -9.96 18.74
CA PRO A 55 -13.37 -9.60 19.71
C PRO A 55 -12.06 -10.30 19.37
N ALA A 56 -10.96 -9.56 19.42
CA ALA A 56 -9.64 -10.11 19.20
C ALA A 56 -9.33 -11.17 20.28
N PRO A 57 -8.70 -12.31 19.92
CA PRO A 57 -8.26 -13.28 20.90
C PRO A 57 -7.21 -12.66 21.82
N ASP A 58 -7.21 -13.05 23.09
CA ASP A 58 -6.22 -12.64 24.08
C ASP A 58 -5.12 -13.71 24.17
N CYS A 59 -3.88 -13.29 23.97
CA CYS A 59 -2.68 -14.12 24.05
C CYS A 59 -1.64 -13.57 25.03
N GLY A 60 -2.03 -12.62 25.90
CA GLY A 60 -1.11 -11.85 26.72
C GLY A 60 -0.39 -10.78 25.90
N ASP A 61 0.94 -10.72 25.99
CA ASP A 61 1.74 -9.80 25.18
C ASP A 61 2.02 -10.39 23.79
N PRO A 62 1.38 -9.91 22.72
CA PRO A 62 1.65 -10.40 21.38
C PRO A 62 3.07 -10.07 20.92
N THR A 63 3.83 -9.17 21.55
CA THR A 63 5.19 -8.84 21.10
C THR A 63 6.26 -9.80 21.64
N ALA A 64 5.92 -10.68 22.60
CA ALA A 64 6.86 -11.64 23.18
C ALA A 64 7.25 -12.74 22.16
N SER A 65 8.51 -12.73 21.71
CA SER A 65 9.04 -13.70 20.72
C SER A 65 10.01 -14.71 21.38
N LEU A 66 10.60 -15.61 20.59
CA LEU A 66 11.56 -16.60 21.07
C LEU A 66 12.96 -15.99 21.28
N PRO A 67 13.74 -16.40 22.29
CA PRO A 67 15.07 -15.84 22.50
C PRO A 67 16.01 -16.13 21.31
N PRO A 68 16.93 -15.20 20.99
CA PRO A 68 17.73 -15.22 19.78
C PRO A 68 18.74 -16.37 19.79
N ASN A 69 19.00 -16.96 18.64
CA ASN A 69 20.06 -17.97 18.46
C ASN A 69 20.72 -17.79 17.08
N PRO A 70 21.91 -17.16 16.98
CA PRO A 70 22.61 -16.97 15.71
C PRO A 70 23.11 -18.28 15.09
N ASN A 71 23.23 -19.34 15.91
CA ASN A 71 23.66 -20.67 15.48
C ASN A 71 22.47 -21.63 15.31
N ALA A 72 21.24 -21.09 15.21
CA ALA A 72 20.06 -21.90 14.99
C ALA A 72 20.20 -22.73 13.71
N THR A 73 19.79 -24.00 13.79
CA THR A 73 19.77 -24.94 12.68
C THR A 73 18.44 -25.65 12.67
N GLY A 74 17.85 -25.83 11.49
CA GLY A 74 16.60 -26.56 11.40
C GLY A 74 16.03 -26.52 9.98
N PRO A 75 14.96 -27.29 9.73
CA PRO A 75 14.49 -27.56 8.37
C PRO A 75 14.19 -26.30 7.54
N ALA A 76 13.72 -25.22 8.16
CA ALA A 76 13.46 -23.97 7.45
C ALA A 76 14.75 -23.26 7.00
N ILE A 77 15.74 -23.15 7.90
CA ILE A 77 17.05 -22.56 7.61
C ILE A 77 17.81 -23.41 6.59
N ASP A 78 17.77 -24.73 6.75
CA ASP A 78 18.46 -25.67 5.85
C ASP A 78 17.90 -25.59 4.43
N ARG A 79 16.57 -25.44 4.29
CA ARG A 79 15.92 -25.21 2.99
C ARG A 79 16.39 -23.90 2.35
N ILE A 80 16.48 -22.80 3.12
CA ILE A 80 16.93 -21.50 2.59
C ILE A 80 18.38 -21.61 2.10
N ARG A 81 19.26 -22.19 2.92
CA ARG A 81 20.68 -22.39 2.58
C ARG A 81 20.86 -23.27 1.35
N THR A 82 20.16 -24.41 1.30
CA THR A 82 20.20 -25.33 0.15
C THR A 82 19.70 -24.66 -1.13
N ARG A 83 18.66 -23.81 -1.02
CA ARG A 83 18.13 -23.04 -2.15
C ARG A 83 19.05 -21.90 -2.58
N GLY A 84 19.95 -21.44 -1.71
CA GLY A 84 20.89 -20.35 -1.97
C GLY A 84 20.27 -18.96 -2.01
N ARG A 85 19.02 -18.80 -1.56
CA ARG A 85 18.31 -17.50 -1.52
C ARG A 85 17.15 -17.50 -0.53
N LEU A 86 16.94 -16.34 0.11
CA LEU A 86 15.81 -16.07 0.98
C LEU A 86 14.61 -15.58 0.16
N ILE A 87 13.46 -16.22 0.30
CA ILE A 87 12.22 -15.78 -0.35
C ILE A 87 11.43 -14.89 0.60
N VAL A 88 11.28 -13.61 0.24
CA VAL A 88 10.68 -12.57 1.08
C VAL A 88 9.35 -12.12 0.49
N GLY A 89 8.28 -12.22 1.28
CA GLY A 89 6.97 -11.67 0.95
C GLY A 89 6.86 -10.20 1.31
N LEU A 90 6.61 -9.35 0.32
CA LEU A 90 6.42 -7.89 0.47
C LEU A 90 5.63 -7.30 -0.72
N ASP A 91 5.38 -5.99 -0.76
CA ASP A 91 4.85 -5.34 -1.96
C ASP A 91 5.83 -4.34 -2.57
N THR A 92 5.37 -3.61 -3.59
CA THR A 92 6.12 -2.50 -4.20
C THR A 92 5.36 -1.18 -4.15
N GLY A 93 4.29 -1.13 -3.35
CA GLY A 93 3.35 0.00 -3.27
C GLY A 93 3.43 0.78 -1.95
N SER A 94 4.30 0.35 -1.02
CA SER A 94 4.45 0.96 0.29
C SER A 94 5.71 1.82 0.33
N ASN A 95 5.64 3.04 -0.21
CA ASN A 95 6.78 3.95 -0.27
C ASN A 95 7.49 4.10 1.10
N LEU A 96 8.82 4.22 1.08
CA LEU A 96 9.73 4.14 2.24
C LEU A 96 9.88 2.75 2.88
N MET A 97 8.88 1.86 2.81
CA MET A 97 8.90 0.54 3.45
C MET A 97 9.32 -0.58 2.48
N SER A 98 8.52 -0.80 1.43
CA SER A 98 8.85 -1.69 0.31
C SER A 98 8.23 -1.11 -0.96
N TYR A 99 9.08 -0.54 -1.82
CA TYR A 99 8.66 0.14 -3.03
C TYR A 99 9.66 -0.05 -4.15
N ARG A 100 9.20 0.16 -5.38
CA ARG A 100 10.09 0.20 -6.54
C ARG A 100 10.64 1.62 -6.69
N ASP A 101 11.94 1.77 -6.54
CA ASP A 101 12.63 3.02 -6.82
C ASP A 101 12.56 3.32 -8.33
N THR A 102 12.09 4.51 -8.69
CA THR A 102 11.84 4.87 -10.11
C THR A 102 13.13 5.20 -10.86
N ALA A 103 14.19 5.59 -10.16
CA ALA A 103 15.47 5.92 -10.77
C ALA A 103 16.28 4.66 -11.15
N THR A 104 16.27 3.65 -10.28
CA THR A 104 17.07 2.41 -10.44
C THR A 104 16.24 1.20 -10.88
N GLY A 105 14.92 1.25 -10.71
CA GLY A 105 14.01 0.12 -10.93
C GLY A 105 14.08 -0.97 -9.86
N ARG A 106 14.95 -0.84 -8.84
CA ARG A 106 15.12 -1.82 -7.77
C ARG A 106 14.01 -1.73 -6.73
N ILE A 107 13.66 -2.86 -6.13
CA ILE A 107 12.83 -2.88 -4.93
C ILE A 107 13.71 -2.47 -3.75
N THR A 108 13.29 -1.46 -3.00
CA THR A 108 14.04 -0.86 -1.88
C THR A 108 13.08 -0.38 -0.79
N GLY A 109 13.62 0.00 0.37
CA GLY A 109 12.87 0.50 1.50
C GLY A 109 13.33 -0.12 2.82
N PHE A 110 12.73 0.35 3.92
CA PHE A 110 13.06 -0.09 5.27
C PHE A 110 12.83 -1.59 5.46
N ASP A 111 11.65 -2.12 5.09
CA ASP A 111 11.35 -3.56 5.20
C ASP A 111 12.27 -4.40 4.30
N VAL A 112 12.61 -3.86 3.12
CA VAL A 112 13.52 -4.51 2.17
C VAL A 112 14.91 -4.64 2.78
N ASP A 113 15.46 -3.56 3.33
CA ASP A 113 16.80 -3.58 3.90
C ASP A 113 16.86 -4.39 5.22
N ILE A 114 15.78 -4.43 6.02
CA ILE A 114 15.69 -5.38 7.14
C ILE A 114 15.77 -6.83 6.66
N ALA A 115 15.05 -7.18 5.58
CA ALA A 115 15.10 -8.53 5.02
C ALA A 115 16.47 -8.88 4.41
N ARG A 116 17.15 -7.90 3.82
CA ARG A 116 18.52 -8.06 3.29
C ARG A 116 19.54 -8.30 4.40
N GLU A 117 19.38 -7.71 5.58
CA GLU A 117 20.22 -8.02 6.73
C GLU A 117 20.02 -9.46 7.24
N ILE A 118 18.80 -10.00 7.13
CA ILE A 118 18.54 -11.43 7.43
C ILE A 118 19.23 -12.33 6.39
N ALA A 119 19.17 -11.97 5.10
CA ALA A 119 19.86 -12.70 4.04
C ALA A 119 21.39 -12.66 4.20
N ARG A 120 21.95 -11.50 4.58
CA ARG A 120 23.36 -11.35 4.93
C ARG A 120 23.79 -12.36 5.99
N ASP A 121 23.04 -12.48 7.07
CA ASP A 121 23.39 -13.38 8.17
C ASP A 121 23.19 -14.86 7.78
N LEU A 122 22.15 -15.18 7.00
CA LEU A 122 21.84 -16.57 6.59
C LEU A 122 22.78 -17.12 5.53
N LEU A 123 23.16 -16.28 4.56
CA LEU A 123 23.77 -16.69 3.29
C LEU A 123 25.12 -16.00 3.01
N GLY A 124 25.51 -15.02 3.82
CA GLY A 124 26.75 -14.24 3.65
C GLY A 124 26.63 -13.09 2.65
N ASP A 125 25.48 -12.93 1.98
CA ASP A 125 25.26 -11.90 0.96
C ASP A 125 23.83 -11.32 1.08
N PRO A 126 23.68 -9.99 1.31
CA PRO A 126 22.38 -9.34 1.41
C PRO A 126 21.59 -9.31 0.09
N ASP A 127 22.21 -9.60 -1.05
CA ASP A 127 21.56 -9.58 -2.37
C ASP A 127 20.99 -10.96 -2.77
N LEU A 128 21.19 -12.01 -1.97
CA LEU A 128 20.60 -13.34 -2.18
C LEU A 128 19.14 -13.42 -1.70
N VAL A 129 18.30 -12.55 -2.27
CA VAL A 129 16.88 -12.39 -1.93
C VAL A 129 16.00 -12.46 -3.17
N ASP A 130 14.96 -13.29 -3.12
CA ASP A 130 13.87 -13.33 -4.09
C ASP A 130 12.61 -12.71 -3.47
N TYR A 131 12.02 -11.71 -4.13
CA TYR A 131 10.79 -11.09 -3.66
C TYR A 131 9.55 -11.75 -4.24
N ARG A 132 8.57 -12.05 -3.38
CA ARG A 132 7.21 -12.40 -3.78
C ARG A 132 6.29 -11.23 -3.46
N ILE A 133 5.62 -10.73 -4.49
CA ILE A 133 4.68 -9.62 -4.36
C ILE A 133 3.39 -10.14 -3.75
N LEU A 134 3.01 -9.60 -2.60
CA LEU A 134 1.83 -9.96 -1.82
C LEU A 134 1.03 -8.71 -1.49
N SER A 135 -0.29 -8.78 -1.55
CA SER A 135 -1.17 -7.84 -0.86
C SER A 135 -1.10 -8.02 0.66
N SER A 136 -1.64 -7.07 1.40
CA SER A 136 -1.69 -7.16 2.88
C SER A 136 -2.53 -8.34 3.37
N ALA A 137 -3.56 -8.75 2.62
CA ALA A 137 -4.44 -9.88 2.93
C ALA A 137 -3.77 -11.25 2.69
N GLU A 138 -2.78 -11.32 1.81
CA GLU A 138 -2.11 -12.60 1.44
C GLU A 138 -0.98 -12.99 2.38
N ARG A 139 -0.49 -12.08 3.24
CA ARG A 139 0.69 -12.29 4.10
C ARG A 139 0.65 -13.59 4.90
N GLU A 140 -0.43 -13.81 5.65
CA GLU A 140 -0.59 -15.00 6.51
C GLU A 140 -0.64 -16.27 5.66
N LYS A 141 -1.43 -16.25 4.58
CA LYS A 141 -1.59 -17.40 3.68
C LYS A 141 -0.27 -17.78 3.00
N ALA A 142 0.52 -16.82 2.56
CA ALA A 142 1.82 -17.08 1.93
C ALA A 142 2.78 -17.82 2.87
N LEU A 143 2.78 -17.45 4.17
CA LEU A 143 3.55 -18.16 5.19
C LEU A 143 2.97 -19.57 5.47
N GLN A 144 1.65 -19.70 5.56
CA GLN A 144 0.98 -20.98 5.75
C GLN A 144 1.14 -21.94 4.56
N ASP A 145 1.35 -21.42 3.35
CA ASP A 145 1.53 -22.20 2.11
C ASP A 145 3.01 -22.39 1.73
N SER A 146 3.97 -21.80 2.45
CA SER A 146 5.43 -21.91 2.20
C SER A 146 5.82 -21.31 0.85
N THR A 147 5.03 -20.37 0.35
CA THR A 147 5.37 -19.65 -0.88
C THR A 147 6.46 -18.61 -0.62
N VAL A 148 6.66 -18.22 0.65
CA VAL A 148 7.73 -17.36 1.15
C VAL A 148 8.34 -17.97 2.41
N ASP A 149 9.59 -17.62 2.72
CA ASP A 149 10.24 -18.02 3.98
C ASP A 149 9.90 -17.04 5.11
N ILE A 150 9.87 -15.74 4.79
CA ILE A 150 9.51 -14.66 5.71
C ILE A 150 8.61 -13.63 5.03
N VAL A 151 7.87 -12.86 5.83
CA VAL A 151 7.15 -11.65 5.41
C VAL A 151 7.74 -10.44 6.12
N ALA A 152 8.27 -9.49 5.35
CA ALA A 152 8.75 -8.19 5.81
C ALA A 152 7.92 -7.12 5.08
N LYS A 153 6.73 -6.82 5.62
CA LYS A 153 5.72 -5.97 4.95
C LYS A 153 4.80 -5.33 5.97
N THR A 154 5.32 -4.38 6.77
CA THR A 154 4.57 -3.64 7.80
C THR A 154 3.57 -4.52 8.57
N MET A 155 4.04 -5.69 9.01
CA MET A 155 3.17 -6.75 9.53
C MET A 155 3.06 -6.62 11.04
N SER A 156 1.99 -5.97 11.48
CA SER A 156 1.70 -5.78 12.90
C SER A 156 1.51 -7.11 13.61
N ILE A 157 2.17 -7.25 14.75
CA ILE A 157 2.08 -8.44 15.59
C ILE A 157 0.77 -8.35 16.40
N THR A 158 -0.12 -9.32 16.21
CA THR A 158 -1.39 -9.40 16.94
C THR A 158 -1.63 -10.83 17.41
N CYS A 159 -2.45 -11.00 18.45
CA CYS A 159 -2.83 -12.33 18.94
C CYS A 159 -3.55 -13.16 17.86
N ALA A 160 -4.46 -12.54 17.10
CA ALA A 160 -5.17 -13.22 16.01
C ALA A 160 -4.23 -13.75 14.93
N ARG A 161 -3.14 -13.03 14.64
CA ARG A 161 -2.14 -13.48 13.67
C ARG A 161 -1.27 -14.58 14.24
N ARG A 162 -0.94 -14.52 15.54
CA ARG A 162 -0.14 -15.54 16.23
C ARG A 162 -0.76 -16.94 16.24
N GLU A 163 -2.07 -17.04 16.12
CA GLU A 163 -2.74 -18.34 15.96
C GLU A 163 -2.42 -19.02 14.61
N LYS A 164 -1.91 -18.26 13.63
CA LYS A 164 -1.71 -18.72 12.25
C LYS A 164 -0.25 -18.69 11.79
N VAL A 165 0.54 -17.77 12.33
CA VAL A 165 1.94 -17.52 11.97
C VAL A 165 2.75 -17.14 13.21
N ASP A 166 4.06 -17.35 13.17
CA ASP A 166 4.99 -16.84 14.18
C ASP A 166 5.53 -15.46 13.80
N PHE A 167 6.11 -14.76 14.78
CA PHE A 167 6.76 -13.47 14.59
C PHE A 167 8.11 -13.41 15.26
N SER A 168 9.02 -12.65 14.65
CA SER A 168 10.19 -12.10 15.34
C SER A 168 9.78 -11.16 16.50
N THR A 169 10.79 -10.66 17.21
CA THR A 169 10.66 -9.46 18.04
C THR A 169 10.28 -8.26 17.18
N GLU A 170 9.70 -7.25 17.82
CA GLU A 170 9.33 -6.00 17.16
C GLU A 170 10.56 -5.30 16.58
N TYR A 171 10.56 -5.02 15.27
CA TYR A 171 11.64 -4.28 14.61
C TYR A 171 11.30 -2.80 14.40
N PHE A 172 10.03 -2.41 14.46
CA PHE A 172 9.59 -1.02 14.39
C PHE A 172 8.22 -0.85 15.07
N ARG A 173 8.01 0.28 15.78
CA ARG A 173 6.71 0.62 16.38
C ARG A 173 6.07 1.78 15.65
N ALA A 174 5.09 1.50 14.80
CA ALA A 174 4.31 2.52 14.11
C ALA A 174 3.06 2.91 14.91
N GLN A 175 2.37 3.94 14.44
CA GLN A 175 1.10 4.39 14.99
C GLN A 175 0.09 4.61 13.88
N GLN A 176 -1.10 4.04 13.98
CA GLN A 176 -2.17 4.36 13.04
C GLN A 176 -2.60 5.82 13.21
N ARG A 177 -2.64 6.57 12.11
CA ARG A 177 -3.07 7.97 12.03
C ARG A 177 -3.98 8.18 10.81
N VAL A 178 -4.18 9.44 10.45
CA VAL A 178 -5.04 9.87 9.35
C VAL A 178 -4.25 10.78 8.42
N LEU A 179 -4.39 10.57 7.11
CA LEU A 179 -3.83 11.41 6.06
C LEU A 179 -4.98 12.06 5.28
N VAL A 180 -4.88 13.36 5.05
CA VAL A 180 -5.90 14.17 4.38
C VAL A 180 -5.25 15.13 3.39
N VAL A 181 -6.05 15.70 2.50
CA VAL A 181 -5.63 16.86 1.70
C VAL A 181 -5.49 18.08 2.62
N ARG A 182 -4.41 18.86 2.45
CA ARG A 182 -4.16 20.09 3.18
C ARG A 182 -5.37 21.02 3.10
N GLY A 183 -5.73 21.58 4.25
CA GLY A 183 -6.91 22.46 4.37
C GLY A 183 -8.23 21.72 4.61
N SER A 184 -8.23 20.39 4.66
CA SER A 184 -9.37 19.60 5.16
C SER A 184 -9.76 20.02 6.59
N ASP A 185 -11.04 19.90 6.93
CA ASP A 185 -11.59 20.11 8.27
C ASP A 185 -11.38 18.90 9.20
N ILE A 186 -10.93 17.76 8.68
CA ILE A 186 -10.66 16.55 9.46
C ILE A 186 -9.38 16.73 10.28
N ARG A 187 -9.49 16.63 11.61
CA ARG A 187 -8.37 16.77 12.55
C ARG A 187 -8.26 15.61 13.54
N SER A 188 -9.24 14.73 13.61
CA SER A 188 -9.30 13.63 14.57
C SER A 188 -10.16 12.47 14.04
N ALA A 189 -10.17 11.35 14.76
CA ALA A 189 -11.05 10.22 14.43
C ALA A 189 -12.54 10.55 14.52
N ALA A 190 -12.92 11.52 15.38
CA ALA A 190 -14.30 11.97 15.50
C ALA A 190 -14.81 12.60 14.20
N ASP A 191 -13.95 13.34 13.49
CA ASP A 191 -14.29 14.03 12.25
C ASP A 191 -14.46 13.08 11.05
N LEU A 192 -14.11 11.80 11.21
CA LEU A 192 -14.28 10.77 10.19
C LEU A 192 -15.71 10.19 10.14
N ALA A 193 -16.59 10.60 11.07
CA ALA A 193 -17.99 10.17 11.07
C ALA A 193 -18.69 10.55 9.75
N GLY A 194 -19.24 9.55 9.05
CA GLY A 194 -19.89 9.73 7.75
C GLY A 194 -18.95 10.09 6.59
N ARG A 195 -17.64 10.24 6.84
CA ARG A 195 -16.63 10.53 5.80
C ARG A 195 -16.20 9.26 5.09
N ARG A 196 -15.78 9.40 3.84
CA ARG A 196 -15.19 8.32 3.05
C ARG A 196 -13.73 8.14 3.44
N VAL A 197 -13.38 6.97 3.98
CA VAL A 197 -12.03 6.66 4.42
C VAL A 197 -11.49 5.48 3.63
N CYS A 198 -10.37 5.67 2.93
CA CYS A 198 -9.69 4.57 2.26
C CYS A 198 -8.82 3.78 3.25
N ILE A 199 -8.94 2.46 3.21
CA ILE A 199 -8.17 1.52 4.03
C ILE A 199 -7.87 0.26 3.20
N VAL A 200 -6.66 -0.31 3.28
CA VAL A 200 -6.36 -1.56 2.57
C VAL A 200 -6.99 -2.78 3.26
N GLU A 201 -7.52 -3.71 2.49
CA GLU A 201 -8.10 -4.95 2.98
C GLU A 201 -7.06 -5.84 3.71
N GLY A 202 -7.50 -6.60 4.72
CA GLY A 202 -6.62 -7.50 5.47
C GLY A 202 -5.63 -6.79 6.41
N THR A 203 -5.94 -5.56 6.82
CA THR A 203 -5.09 -4.75 7.70
C THR A 203 -5.71 -4.56 9.10
N THR A 204 -4.86 -4.34 10.09
CA THR A 204 -5.28 -3.93 11.44
C THR A 204 -5.93 -2.55 11.42
N SER A 205 -5.55 -1.69 10.47
CA SER A 205 -6.14 -0.37 10.28
C SER A 205 -7.64 -0.42 10.04
N LEU A 206 -8.13 -1.43 9.31
CA LEU A 206 -9.56 -1.65 9.06
C LEU A 206 -10.31 -2.02 10.34
N LEU A 207 -9.78 -2.98 11.09
CA LEU A 207 -10.37 -3.42 12.35
C LEU A 207 -10.48 -2.25 13.33
N ARG A 208 -9.38 -1.50 13.46
CA ARG A 208 -9.33 -0.35 14.35
C ARG A 208 -10.26 0.79 13.90
N MET A 209 -10.38 1.06 12.60
CA MET A 209 -11.30 2.09 12.13
C MET A 209 -12.75 1.74 12.47
N ARG A 210 -13.14 0.46 12.33
CA ARG A 210 -14.48 0.00 12.74
C ARG A 210 -14.74 0.17 14.23
N GLU A 211 -13.72 0.06 15.06
CA GLU A 211 -13.82 0.26 16.52
C GLU A 211 -13.86 1.74 16.91
N VAL A 212 -12.93 2.53 16.37
CA VAL A 212 -12.73 3.94 16.76
C VAL A 212 -13.75 4.87 16.12
N GLN A 213 -14.15 4.60 14.88
CA GLN A 213 -15.17 5.38 14.16
C GLN A 213 -16.07 4.46 13.31
N PRO A 214 -17.04 3.76 13.94
CA PRO A 214 -17.92 2.82 13.24
C PRO A 214 -18.82 3.48 12.17
N SER A 215 -19.02 4.81 12.24
CA SER A 215 -19.82 5.53 11.26
C SER A 215 -19.04 6.03 10.03
N ALA A 216 -17.73 5.78 9.95
CA ALA A 216 -16.95 6.06 8.75
C ALA A 216 -17.44 5.19 7.58
N SER A 217 -17.51 5.78 6.39
CA SER A 217 -17.80 5.06 5.15
C SER A 217 -16.49 4.52 4.58
N ILE A 218 -16.25 3.21 4.69
CA ILE A 218 -14.94 2.65 4.36
C ILE A 218 -14.92 2.20 2.90
N LEU A 219 -13.99 2.75 2.12
CA LEU A 219 -13.60 2.22 0.82
C LEU A 219 -12.38 1.33 1.02
N THR A 220 -12.51 0.03 0.77
CA THR A 220 -11.35 -0.87 0.75
C THR A 220 -10.75 -1.00 -0.64
N VAL A 221 -9.43 -1.06 -0.70
CA VAL A 221 -8.63 -1.22 -1.92
C VAL A 221 -7.51 -2.26 -1.69
N PRO A 222 -6.87 -2.80 -2.73
CA PRO A 222 -5.85 -3.84 -2.56
C PRO A 222 -4.47 -3.31 -2.12
N SER A 223 -4.13 -2.04 -2.41
CA SER A 223 -2.82 -1.46 -2.03
C SER A 223 -2.89 -0.02 -1.51
N TRP A 224 -1.86 0.42 -0.80
CA TRP A 224 -1.80 1.80 -0.28
C TRP A 224 -1.61 2.85 -1.39
N ALA A 225 -0.95 2.47 -2.48
CA ALA A 225 -0.86 3.30 -3.68
C ALA A 225 -2.26 3.56 -4.28
N ASP A 226 -3.17 2.59 -4.22
CA ASP A 226 -4.56 2.81 -4.65
C ASP A 226 -5.27 3.82 -3.75
N CYS A 227 -5.03 3.78 -2.44
CA CYS A 227 -5.55 4.79 -1.50
C CYS A 227 -5.07 6.20 -1.82
N LEU A 228 -3.81 6.36 -2.23
CA LEU A 228 -3.30 7.65 -2.69
C LEU A 228 -4.05 8.13 -3.94
N VAL A 229 -4.23 7.25 -4.93
CA VAL A 229 -4.95 7.59 -6.17
C VAL A 229 -6.39 8.02 -5.90
N VAL A 230 -7.15 7.27 -5.09
CA VAL A 230 -8.55 7.63 -4.80
C VAL A 230 -8.66 8.90 -3.94
N LEU A 231 -7.67 9.19 -3.09
CA LEU A 231 -7.62 10.45 -2.34
C LEU A 231 -7.34 11.63 -3.28
N GLN A 232 -6.35 11.50 -4.19
CA GLN A 232 -6.02 12.51 -5.20
C GLN A 232 -7.20 12.83 -6.13
N GLN A 233 -8.00 11.81 -6.43
CA GLN A 233 -9.20 11.93 -7.25
C GLN A 233 -10.44 12.37 -6.45
N GLN A 234 -10.28 12.71 -5.17
CA GLN A 234 -11.36 13.14 -4.26
C GLN A 234 -12.50 12.10 -4.15
N GLN A 235 -12.20 10.83 -4.43
CA GLN A 235 -13.13 9.71 -4.27
C GLN A 235 -13.25 9.27 -2.80
N VAL A 236 -12.29 9.67 -1.96
CA VAL A 236 -12.33 9.58 -0.50
C VAL A 236 -11.92 10.90 0.13
N ASP A 237 -12.22 11.08 1.43
CA ASP A 237 -11.91 12.29 2.19
C ASP A 237 -10.63 12.12 3.03
N ALA A 238 -10.27 10.88 3.36
CA ALA A 238 -9.08 10.55 4.14
C ALA A 238 -8.54 9.15 3.81
N VAL A 239 -7.28 8.90 4.16
CA VAL A 239 -6.67 7.57 4.26
C VAL A 239 -6.30 7.33 5.73
N SER A 240 -6.55 6.15 6.28
CA SER A 240 -6.11 5.82 7.64
C SER A 240 -5.33 4.51 7.68
N THR A 241 -4.08 4.63 8.11
CA THR A 241 -3.17 3.52 8.40
C THR A 241 -1.97 4.09 9.17
N ASP A 242 -0.90 3.31 9.24
CA ASP A 242 0.30 3.54 10.01
C ASP A 242 1.04 4.78 9.50
N ASP A 243 1.51 5.61 10.42
CA ASP A 243 2.20 6.87 10.15
C ASP A 243 3.42 6.73 9.22
N THR A 244 4.14 5.61 9.31
CA THR A 244 5.20 5.20 8.36
C THR A 244 4.70 5.16 6.91
N ILE A 245 3.59 4.48 6.67
CA ILE A 245 2.98 4.32 5.34
C ILE A 245 2.41 5.67 4.89
N LEU A 246 1.70 6.37 5.78
CA LEU A 246 1.12 7.69 5.47
C LEU A 246 2.20 8.73 5.13
N ALA A 247 3.35 8.70 5.80
CA ALA A 247 4.48 9.56 5.45
C ALA A 247 5.06 9.20 4.08
N GLY A 248 5.09 7.90 3.73
CA GLY A 248 5.41 7.44 2.40
C GLY A 248 4.48 8.03 1.34
N LEU A 249 3.16 8.02 1.57
CA LEU A 249 2.17 8.63 0.66
C LEU A 249 2.33 10.16 0.60
N ALA A 250 2.50 10.82 1.74
CA ALA A 250 2.68 12.28 1.81
C ALA A 250 3.97 12.75 1.13
N SER A 251 5.02 11.92 1.09
CA SER A 251 6.24 12.25 0.35
C SER A 251 6.07 12.18 -1.17
N GLN A 252 5.04 11.47 -1.66
CA GLN A 252 4.67 11.38 -3.07
C GLN A 252 3.70 12.50 -3.49
N ASP A 253 2.99 13.09 -2.53
CA ASP A 253 2.05 14.18 -2.78
C ASP A 253 2.15 15.28 -1.70
N PRO A 254 2.79 16.42 -2.00
CA PRO A 254 3.01 17.48 -1.03
C PRO A 254 1.72 18.20 -0.61
N TYR A 255 0.60 17.97 -1.29
CA TYR A 255 -0.71 18.50 -0.90
C TYR A 255 -1.38 17.70 0.21
N LEU A 256 -0.75 16.63 0.69
CA LEU A 256 -1.26 15.82 1.79
C LEU A 256 -0.59 16.18 3.11
N GLU A 257 -1.31 15.95 4.20
CA GLU A 257 -0.81 16.12 5.57
C GLU A 257 -1.37 15.05 6.51
N LEU A 258 -0.51 14.58 7.43
CA LEU A 258 -0.91 13.69 8.51
C LEU A 258 -1.55 14.51 9.63
N VAL A 259 -2.72 14.10 10.08
CA VAL A 259 -3.52 14.81 11.10
C VAL A 259 -3.91 13.88 12.26
N GLY A 260 -4.33 14.51 13.36
CA GLY A 260 -4.88 13.83 14.54
C GLY A 260 -3.87 13.04 15.37
N PRO A 261 -4.29 12.61 16.57
CA PRO A 261 -3.48 11.76 17.43
C PRO A 261 -3.35 10.35 16.87
N SER A 262 -2.53 9.53 17.54
CA SER A 262 -2.52 8.09 17.36
C SER A 262 -3.92 7.50 17.55
N LEU A 263 -4.35 6.63 16.66
CA LEU A 263 -5.53 5.80 16.82
C LEU A 263 -5.18 4.48 17.52
N GLY A 264 -3.93 4.03 17.42
CA GLY A 264 -3.44 2.84 18.09
C GLY A 264 -2.03 2.44 17.64
N SER A 265 -1.37 1.64 18.46
CA SER A 265 0.00 1.16 18.19
C SER A 265 0.00 0.03 17.16
N GLU A 266 1.06 -0.01 16.37
CA GLU A 266 1.29 -0.99 15.31
C GLU A 266 2.72 -1.56 15.42
N PRO A 267 2.94 -2.57 16.29
CA PRO A 267 4.25 -3.16 16.48
C PRO A 267 4.58 -4.10 15.32
N TYR A 268 5.54 -3.77 14.48
CA TYR A 268 5.91 -4.59 13.32
C TYR A 268 6.85 -5.72 13.69
N GLY A 269 6.54 -6.93 13.22
CA GLY A 269 7.40 -8.10 13.30
C GLY A 269 7.61 -8.73 11.93
N ILE A 270 8.69 -9.49 11.79
CA ILE A 270 8.91 -10.35 10.63
C ILE A 270 8.00 -11.56 10.79
N GLY A 271 7.04 -11.72 9.87
CA GLY A 271 6.14 -12.85 9.84
C GLY A 271 6.87 -14.10 9.37
N ILE A 272 6.70 -15.20 10.09
CA ILE A 272 7.37 -16.48 9.85
C ILE A 272 6.31 -17.58 9.93
N ARG A 273 6.47 -18.65 9.14
CA ARG A 273 5.57 -19.81 9.22
C ARG A 273 5.53 -20.36 10.65
N LEU A 274 4.31 -20.58 11.17
CA LEU A 274 4.09 -21.20 12.48
C LEU A 274 4.86 -22.52 12.62
N GLY A 275 5.56 -22.70 13.74
CA GLY A 275 6.36 -23.89 14.04
C GLY A 275 7.75 -23.90 13.37
N SER A 276 8.18 -22.77 12.81
CA SER A 276 9.56 -22.57 12.30
C SER A 276 10.43 -21.87 13.35
N ASP A 277 10.38 -22.33 14.60
CA ASP A 277 11.01 -21.71 15.77
C ASP A 277 12.48 -21.36 15.56
N GLU A 278 13.27 -22.25 14.95
CA GLU A 278 14.68 -22.01 14.69
C GLU A 278 14.90 -20.81 13.75
N LEU A 279 14.02 -20.61 12.76
CA LEU A 279 14.08 -19.42 11.90
C LEU A 279 13.68 -18.16 12.67
N VAL A 280 12.70 -18.24 13.58
CA VAL A 280 12.33 -17.11 14.48
C VAL A 280 13.52 -16.70 15.33
N ARG A 281 14.19 -17.67 15.97
CA ARG A 281 15.38 -17.42 16.80
C ARG A 281 16.54 -16.85 16.00
N PHE A 282 16.73 -17.32 14.77
CA PHE A 282 17.75 -16.80 13.87
C PHE A 282 17.46 -15.33 13.49
N VAL A 283 16.25 -15.04 13.04
CA VAL A 283 15.82 -13.67 12.70
C VAL A 283 15.94 -12.75 13.91
N ASN A 284 15.59 -13.22 15.11
CA ASN A 284 15.78 -12.43 16.33
C ASN A 284 17.25 -12.12 16.62
N ALA A 285 18.18 -13.04 16.32
CA ALA A 285 19.61 -12.77 16.44
C ALA A 285 20.08 -11.68 15.45
N THR A 286 19.59 -11.70 14.21
CA THR A 286 19.81 -10.60 13.25
C THR A 286 19.26 -9.28 13.77
N LEU A 287 18.03 -9.27 14.31
CA LEU A 287 17.42 -8.07 14.85
C LEU A 287 18.22 -7.52 16.05
N GLU A 288 18.72 -8.36 16.94
CA GLU A 288 19.63 -7.94 18.03
C GLU A 288 20.92 -7.32 17.50
N ARG A 289 21.52 -7.94 16.48
CA ARG A 289 22.73 -7.43 15.82
C ARG A 289 22.50 -6.02 15.27
N ILE A 290 21.48 -5.82 14.42
CA ILE A 290 21.24 -4.51 13.79
C ILE A 290 20.85 -3.42 14.80
N ARG A 291 20.24 -3.79 15.94
CA ARG A 291 19.94 -2.83 17.02
C ARG A 291 21.22 -2.37 17.72
N SER A 292 22.19 -3.27 17.90
CA SER A 292 23.40 -3.03 18.68
C SER A 292 24.58 -2.47 17.86
N ASP A 293 24.66 -2.79 16.57
CA ASP A 293 25.76 -2.34 15.69
C ASP A 293 25.49 -1.00 14.98
N GLY A 294 24.30 -0.42 15.19
CA GLY A 294 23.89 0.87 14.60
C GLY A 294 23.24 0.76 13.22
N THR A 295 23.16 -0.44 12.63
CA THR A 295 22.52 -0.66 11.32
C THR A 295 21.07 -0.22 11.33
N TRP A 296 20.30 -0.56 12.38
CA TRP A 296 18.90 -0.15 12.50
C TRP A 296 18.75 1.38 12.47
N THR A 297 19.60 2.09 13.21
CA THR A 297 19.63 3.56 13.25
C THR A 297 19.92 4.14 11.86
N ALA A 298 20.88 3.55 11.14
CA ALA A 298 21.19 3.96 9.78
C ALA A 298 20.03 3.73 8.80
N LEU A 299 19.29 2.61 8.95
CA LEU A 299 18.08 2.35 8.15
C LEU A 299 16.96 3.34 8.47
N TYR A 300 16.76 3.69 9.73
CA TYR A 300 15.78 4.72 10.11
C TYR A 300 16.14 6.07 9.50
N GLU A 301 17.39 6.53 9.65
CA GLU A 301 17.85 7.80 9.08
C GLU A 301 17.71 7.83 7.55
N LYS A 302 17.94 6.70 6.89
CA LYS A 302 17.84 6.56 5.43
C LYS A 302 16.40 6.70 4.93
N TYR A 303 15.42 6.12 5.62
CA TYR A 303 14.05 5.99 5.08
C TYR A 303 12.99 6.76 5.86
N LEU A 304 13.11 6.88 7.17
CA LEU A 304 12.02 7.25 8.07
C LEU A 304 12.25 8.56 8.82
N ARG A 305 13.34 9.29 8.53
CA ARG A 305 13.61 10.62 9.10
C ARG A 305 12.49 11.64 8.87
N VAL A 306 11.65 11.43 7.85
CA VAL A 306 10.44 12.24 7.61
C VAL A 306 9.43 12.17 8.77
N LEU A 307 9.47 11.12 9.59
CA LEU A 307 8.64 10.95 10.78
C LEU A 307 9.16 11.75 11.99
N GLY A 308 10.42 12.18 11.96
CA GLY A 308 11.07 12.92 13.04
C GLY A 308 12.50 12.47 13.33
N PRO A 309 13.05 12.90 14.48
CA PRO A 309 14.36 12.46 14.95
C PRO A 309 14.40 10.96 15.17
N THR A 310 15.56 10.34 14.92
CA THR A 310 15.73 8.90 15.08
C THR A 310 15.55 8.47 16.53
N PRO A 311 14.54 7.63 16.84
CA PRO A 311 14.35 7.10 18.17
C PRO A 311 15.33 5.94 18.43
N SER A 312 15.38 5.46 19.66
CA SER A 312 16.01 4.17 19.93
C SER A 312 15.23 3.03 19.25
N PRO A 313 15.91 1.97 18.79
CA PRO A 313 15.23 0.78 18.28
C PRO A 313 14.29 0.18 19.35
N PRO A 314 13.17 -0.48 18.96
CA PRO A 314 12.28 -1.13 19.91
C PRO A 314 13.02 -2.19 20.75
N THR A 315 12.85 -2.14 22.08
CA THR A 315 13.40 -3.13 23.00
C THR A 315 12.75 -4.49 22.74
N PRO A 316 13.52 -5.57 22.49
CA PRO A 316 12.95 -6.89 22.26
C PRO A 316 12.29 -7.45 23.52
N ASN A 317 11.16 -8.14 23.35
CA ASN A 317 10.53 -8.92 24.40
C ASN A 317 10.61 -10.42 24.08
N TYR A 318 11.05 -11.22 25.05
CA TYR A 318 11.21 -12.66 24.89
C TYR A 318 10.34 -13.43 25.88
N ARG A 319 9.59 -14.41 25.38
CA ARG A 319 8.87 -15.37 26.24
C ARG A 319 9.85 -16.39 26.80
N LYS A 320 9.66 -16.74 28.07
CA LYS A 320 10.42 -17.78 28.78
C LYS A 320 10.10 -19.16 28.24
#